data_AF-A0A922EUW5-F1
#
_entry.id   AF-A0A922EUW5-F1
#
_cell.length_a   1.000
_cell.length_b   1.000
_cell.length_c   1.000
_cell.angle_alpha   90.00
_cell.angle_beta   90.00
_cell.angle_gamma   90.00
#
_symmetry.space_group_name_H-M   'P 1'
#
loop_
_entity.id
_entity.type
_entity.pdbx_description
1 polymer ?
#
loop_
_entity_poly.entity_id
_entity_poly.type
_entity_poly.pdbx_seq_one_letter_code
_entity_poly.pdbx_strand_id
1 'polypeptide(L)'
;MASDGSINCLALAYLADNIPERQRASAFGILAGVGSAAFVSGTLTARFLSTASTFQVAAVVSILAAVYMRVFLEESLPNGHGLRQPILKGEPDDIKYDDDRVQNTSQAFKRIPSIGDLICLMRSSVTFSQATVVSLFNSLADGGILATLLYFLKARFHFNKNQFADLMLILGVAGTISQLLFMPILAPVIGEQKLLSIGLLMGCTNMFFNSMAWSVWVPYACTVFSIFTVFVQPSLRSIVSKQVGPNEQGKAQGCISGISSFANIISPLIFSPLTALFLSEGAPFHFPGFSIMCIGLAMMIAFIQSIMIREVSSSDHKTEGNHSMEA
;
A
#
# COMPACT_ATOMS: atom_id res chain seq x y z
N MET A 1 4.41 -21.28 5.44
CA MET A 1 4.64 -19.90 5.92
C MET A 1 4.58 -18.92 4.74
N ALA A 2 3.42 -18.83 4.09
CA ALA A 2 3.13 -17.71 3.18
C ALA A 2 2.37 -16.69 4.04
N SER A 3 3.04 -15.63 4.45
CA SER A 3 2.39 -14.53 5.17
C SER A 3 1.66 -13.64 4.16
N ASP A 4 0.58 -13.00 4.57
CA ASP A 4 -0.19 -12.02 3.79
C ASP A 4 0.73 -10.97 3.13
N GLY A 5 1.80 -10.58 3.84
CA GLY A 5 2.84 -9.68 3.32
C GLY A 5 3.62 -10.24 2.13
N SER A 6 3.95 -11.54 2.11
CA SER A 6 4.71 -12.14 1.00
C SER A 6 3.91 -12.21 -0.31
N ILE A 7 2.61 -12.53 -0.22
CA ILE A 7 1.73 -12.65 -1.39
C ILE A 7 1.55 -11.28 -2.03
N ASN A 8 1.28 -10.25 -1.22
CA ASN A 8 1.11 -8.89 -1.71
C ASN A 8 2.39 -8.33 -2.34
N CYS A 9 3.56 -8.55 -1.74
CA CYS A 9 4.83 -8.08 -2.31
C CYS A 9 5.13 -8.75 -3.66
N LEU A 10 4.90 -10.06 -3.77
CA LEU A 10 5.11 -10.80 -5.02
C LEU A 10 4.13 -10.37 -6.11
N ALA A 11 2.85 -10.19 -5.77
CA ALA A 11 1.84 -9.71 -6.72
C ALA A 11 2.18 -8.30 -7.25
N LEU A 12 2.62 -7.39 -6.37
CA LEU A 12 3.02 -6.04 -6.76
C LEU A 12 4.27 -6.05 -7.66
N ALA A 13 5.27 -6.88 -7.35
CA ALA A 13 6.48 -7.02 -8.18
C ALA A 13 6.14 -7.60 -9.55
N TYR A 14 5.39 -8.71 -9.58
CA TYR A 14 4.93 -9.34 -10.81
C TYR A 14 4.16 -8.36 -11.72
N LEU A 15 3.28 -7.55 -11.14
CA LEU A 15 2.53 -6.55 -11.88
C LEU A 15 3.43 -5.46 -12.46
N ALA A 16 4.44 -5.02 -11.71
CA ALA A 16 5.38 -4.00 -12.15
C ALA A 16 6.28 -4.48 -13.30
N ASP A 17 6.65 -5.76 -13.29
CA ASP A 17 7.50 -6.38 -14.33
C ASP A 17 6.73 -6.60 -15.65
N ASN A 18 5.43 -6.93 -15.57
CA ASN A 18 4.63 -7.29 -16.76
C ASN A 18 3.84 -6.13 -17.38
N ILE A 19 3.65 -5.02 -16.68
CA ILE A 19 2.82 -3.90 -17.14
C ILE A 19 3.68 -2.72 -17.61
N PRO A 20 3.39 -2.12 -18.79
CA PRO A 20 4.12 -0.94 -19.27
C PRO A 20 3.95 0.25 -18.33
N GLU A 21 5.01 1.06 -18.23
CA GLU A 21 5.13 2.14 -17.22
C GLU A 21 3.94 3.12 -17.21
N ARG A 22 3.37 3.41 -18.38
CA ARG A 22 2.22 4.33 -18.51
C ARG A 22 0.96 3.80 -17.82
N GLN A 23 0.80 2.49 -17.68
CA GLN A 23 -0.40 1.85 -17.14
C GLN A 23 -0.19 1.27 -15.74
N ARG A 24 1.02 1.32 -15.18
CA ARG A 24 1.35 0.71 -13.88
C ARG A 24 0.47 1.22 -12.75
N ALA A 25 0.22 2.53 -12.62
CA ALA A 25 -0.67 3.02 -11.56
C ALA A 25 -2.12 2.55 -11.73
N SER A 26 -2.63 2.47 -12.97
CA SER A 26 -3.94 1.88 -13.24
C SER A 26 -3.99 0.41 -12.78
N ALA A 27 -2.99 -0.37 -13.16
CA ALA A 27 -2.89 -1.78 -12.79
C ALA A 27 -2.78 -1.98 -11.27
N PHE A 28 -1.90 -1.22 -10.59
CA PHE A 28 -1.80 -1.23 -9.12
C PHE A 28 -3.12 -0.81 -8.48
N GLY A 29 -3.83 0.13 -9.10
CA GLY A 29 -5.18 0.54 -8.73
C GLY A 29 -6.18 -0.60 -8.76
N ILE A 30 -6.25 -1.31 -9.88
CA ILE A 30 -7.15 -2.45 -10.07
C ILE A 30 -6.82 -3.55 -9.05
N LEU A 31 -5.53 -3.88 -8.85
CA LEU A 31 -5.12 -4.88 -7.87
C LEU A 31 -5.57 -4.49 -6.45
N ALA A 32 -5.36 -3.23 -6.06
CA ALA A 32 -5.83 -2.71 -4.78
C ALA A 32 -7.37 -2.73 -4.68
N GLY A 33 -8.07 -2.39 -5.76
CA GLY A 33 -9.52 -2.39 -5.87
C GLY A 33 -10.15 -3.77 -5.73
N VAL A 34 -9.50 -4.81 -6.27
CA VAL A 34 -9.91 -6.22 -6.05
C VAL A 34 -9.77 -6.58 -4.57
N GLY A 35 -8.68 -6.16 -3.91
CA GLY A 35 -8.51 -6.33 -2.46
C GLY A 35 -9.59 -5.62 -1.65
N SER A 36 -9.95 -4.38 -2.02
CA SER A 36 -11.04 -3.63 -1.38
C SER A 36 -12.40 -4.30 -1.59
N ALA A 37 -12.70 -4.76 -2.81
CA ALA A 37 -13.92 -5.47 -3.14
C ALA A 37 -14.06 -6.77 -2.34
N ALA A 38 -12.95 -7.51 -2.19
CA ALA A 38 -12.88 -8.72 -1.38
C ALA A 38 -13.13 -8.41 0.11
N PHE A 39 -12.56 -7.33 0.64
CA PHE A 39 -12.82 -6.88 2.01
C PHE A 39 -14.30 -6.52 2.26
N VAL A 40 -14.91 -5.75 1.35
CA VAL A 40 -16.34 -5.40 1.41
C VAL A 40 -17.21 -6.66 1.36
N SER A 41 -16.95 -7.54 0.39
CA SER A 41 -17.70 -8.78 0.21
C SER A 41 -17.56 -9.70 1.41
N GLY A 42 -16.36 -9.82 1.99
CA GLY A 42 -16.10 -10.58 3.20
C GLY A 42 -16.84 -10.03 4.41
N THR A 43 -16.82 -8.71 4.60
CA THR A 43 -17.54 -8.03 5.69
C THR A 43 -19.05 -8.20 5.57
N LEU A 44 -19.59 -8.12 4.35
CA LEU A 44 -21.01 -8.32 4.08
C LEU A 44 -21.42 -9.78 4.35
N THR A 45 -20.63 -10.73 3.85
CA THR A 45 -20.87 -12.17 4.00
C THR A 45 -20.83 -12.57 5.47
N ALA A 46 -19.86 -12.06 6.25
CA ALA A 46 -19.76 -12.30 7.69
C ALA A 46 -20.98 -11.84 8.49
N ARG A 47 -21.82 -10.93 7.95
CA ARG A 47 -23.07 -10.50 8.60
C ARG A 47 -24.17 -11.56 8.51
N PHE A 48 -24.13 -12.44 7.51
CA PHE A 48 -25.14 -13.47 7.28
C PHE A 48 -24.71 -14.87 7.75
N LEU A 49 -23.43 -15.05 8.08
CA LEU A 49 -22.89 -16.33 8.56
C LEU A 49 -22.68 -16.33 10.07
N SER A 50 -22.89 -17.50 10.68
CA SER A 50 -22.46 -17.76 12.06
C SER A 50 -20.93 -17.78 12.14
N THR A 51 -20.38 -17.46 13.32
CA THR A 51 -18.92 -17.44 13.55
C THR A 51 -18.23 -18.73 13.13
N ALA A 52 -18.84 -19.90 13.42
CA ALA A 52 -18.29 -21.20 13.04
C ALA A 52 -18.30 -21.42 11.52
N SER A 53 -19.39 -21.06 10.84
CA SER A 53 -19.51 -21.20 9.38
C SER A 53 -18.60 -20.24 8.61
N THR A 54 -18.31 -19.06 9.16
CA THR A 54 -17.40 -18.08 8.52
C THR A 54 -16.00 -18.66 8.33
N PHE A 55 -15.47 -19.35 9.33
CA PHE A 55 -14.15 -19.99 9.24
C PHE A 55 -14.13 -21.12 8.20
N GLN A 56 -15.19 -21.93 8.14
CA GLN A 56 -15.30 -23.02 7.16
C GLN A 56 -15.35 -22.47 5.73
N VAL A 57 -16.18 -21.46 5.48
CA VAL A 57 -16.27 -20.83 4.15
C VAL A 57 -14.96 -20.17 3.76
N ALA A 58 -14.31 -19.44 4.67
CA ALA A 58 -13.00 -18.83 4.41
C ALA A 58 -11.93 -19.89 4.04
N ALA A 59 -11.93 -21.05 4.72
CA ALA A 59 -11.02 -22.15 4.42
C ALA A 59 -11.28 -22.76 3.04
N VAL A 60 -12.54 -23.02 2.69
CA VAL A 60 -12.92 -23.55 1.38
C VAL A 60 -12.53 -22.58 0.26
N VAL A 61 -12.84 -21.29 0.41
CA VAL A 61 -12.46 -20.25 -0.56
C VAL A 61 -10.94 -20.17 -0.71
N SER A 62 -10.19 -20.27 0.38
CA SER A 62 -8.71 -20.26 0.34
C SER A 62 -8.15 -21.47 -0.40
N ILE A 63 -8.72 -22.66 -0.21
CA ILE A 63 -8.32 -23.88 -0.93
C ILE A 63 -8.63 -23.73 -2.43
N LEU A 64 -9.82 -23.24 -2.77
CA LEU A 64 -10.20 -22.99 -4.17
C LEU A 64 -9.28 -21.97 -4.83
N ALA A 65 -8.91 -20.89 -4.13
CA ALA A 65 -7.96 -19.90 -4.63
C ALA A 65 -6.56 -20.50 -4.85
N ALA A 66 -6.09 -21.36 -3.95
CA ALA A 66 -4.82 -22.05 -4.10
C ALA A 66 -4.82 -23.03 -5.29
N VAL A 67 -5.91 -23.78 -5.48
CA VAL A 67 -6.09 -24.66 -6.65
C VAL A 67 -6.14 -23.84 -7.94
N TYR A 68 -6.89 -22.73 -7.94
CA TYR A 68 -6.98 -21.83 -9.08
C TYR A 68 -5.60 -21.28 -9.48
N MET A 69 -4.83 -20.75 -8.51
CA MET A 69 -3.48 -20.26 -8.77
C MET A 69 -2.57 -21.37 -9.31
N ARG A 70 -2.69 -22.61 -8.83
CA ARG A 70 -1.88 -23.73 -9.30
C ARG A 70 -2.21 -24.17 -10.74
N VAL A 71 -3.46 -24.03 -11.16
CA VAL A 71 -3.92 -24.51 -12.48
C VAL A 71 -3.79 -23.43 -13.55
N PHE A 72 -4.11 -22.18 -13.22
CA PHE A 72 -4.26 -21.10 -14.22
C PHE A 72 -3.13 -20.06 -14.20
N LEU A 73 -2.37 -19.96 -13.11
CA LEU A 73 -1.23 -19.05 -13.06
C LEU A 73 0.00 -19.79 -13.62
N GLU A 74 0.14 -19.76 -14.95
CA GLU A 74 1.39 -20.20 -15.58
C GLU A 74 2.55 -19.35 -15.04
N GLU A 75 3.64 -20.00 -14.62
CA GLU A 75 4.87 -19.28 -14.31
C GLU A 75 5.30 -18.56 -15.59
N SER A 76 5.14 -17.23 -15.62
CA SER A 76 5.68 -16.35 -16.65
C SER A 76 7.21 -16.33 -16.55
N LEU A 77 7.85 -17.45 -16.86
CA LEU A 77 9.27 -17.50 -17.16
C LEU A 77 9.46 -16.84 -18.52
N PRO A 78 10.33 -15.83 -18.64
CA PRO A 78 10.73 -15.33 -19.93
C PRO A 78 11.33 -16.50 -20.72
N ASN A 79 10.80 -16.76 -21.91
CA ASN A 79 11.45 -17.59 -22.92
C ASN A 79 12.76 -16.91 -23.33
N GLY A 80 13.81 -17.12 -22.54
CA GLY A 80 15.12 -16.52 -22.73
C GLY A 80 16.12 -17.20 -21.81
N HIS A 81 17.09 -17.88 -22.41
CA HIS A 81 18.24 -18.44 -21.71
C HIS A 81 18.93 -17.33 -20.90
N GLY A 82 18.74 -17.31 -19.57
CA GLY A 82 19.37 -16.28 -18.74
C GLY A 82 19.04 -16.28 -17.24
N LEU A 83 17.91 -16.87 -16.81
CA LEU A 83 17.50 -16.85 -15.38
C LEU A 83 17.22 -18.23 -14.78
N ARG A 84 17.68 -19.30 -15.44
CA ARG A 84 17.55 -20.67 -14.94
C ARG A 84 18.62 -21.02 -13.90
N GLN A 85 18.72 -20.22 -12.85
CA GLN A 85 19.22 -20.75 -11.59
C GLN A 85 18.07 -20.76 -10.59
N PRO A 86 17.32 -21.88 -10.51
CA PRO A 86 16.53 -22.13 -9.33
C PRO A 86 17.48 -22.11 -8.13
N ILE A 87 17.14 -21.36 -7.08
CA ILE A 87 17.88 -21.34 -5.81
C ILE A 87 18.03 -22.75 -5.20
N LEU A 88 17.31 -23.76 -5.71
CA LEU A 88 17.20 -25.10 -5.14
C LEU A 88 17.24 -26.29 -6.12
N LYS A 89 17.86 -26.21 -7.30
CA LYS A 89 18.18 -27.44 -8.07
C LYS A 89 19.57 -27.40 -8.67
N GLY A 90 20.50 -28.10 -8.01
CA GLY A 90 21.60 -28.76 -8.70
C GLY A 90 21.04 -30.00 -9.40
N GLU A 91 21.25 -30.11 -10.70
CA GLU A 91 21.10 -31.36 -11.44
C GLU A 91 22.49 -31.94 -11.73
N PRO A 92 22.57 -33.24 -12.06
CA PRO A 92 23.29 -34.22 -11.29
C PRO A 92 24.66 -34.52 -11.91
N ASP A 93 25.68 -34.66 -11.08
CA ASP A 93 26.68 -35.71 -11.30
C ASP A 93 27.48 -35.98 -10.03
N ASP A 94 27.67 -37.28 -9.82
CA ASP A 94 28.59 -37.97 -8.91
C ASP A 94 28.43 -37.85 -7.39
N ILE A 95 27.66 -38.83 -6.89
CA ILE A 95 27.89 -39.65 -5.68
C ILE A 95 29.03 -39.15 -4.76
N LYS A 96 28.65 -38.59 -3.61
CA LYS A 96 29.25 -38.90 -2.31
C LYS A 96 28.33 -38.48 -1.17
N TYR A 97 28.01 -39.44 -0.31
CA TYR A 97 27.40 -39.23 0.99
C TYR A 97 28.35 -38.36 1.83
N ASP A 98 27.94 -37.13 2.19
CA ASP A 98 28.55 -36.46 3.34
C ASP A 98 27.59 -35.50 4.05
N ASP A 99 27.78 -35.43 5.36
CA ASP A 99 26.85 -35.08 6.44
C ASP A 99 26.70 -33.56 6.69
N ASP A 100 26.43 -32.77 5.65
CA ASP A 100 26.52 -31.28 5.73
C ASP A 100 25.19 -30.52 5.56
N ARG A 101 24.09 -31.02 6.15
CA ARG A 101 22.79 -30.33 6.10
C ARG A 101 22.63 -29.13 7.03
N VAL A 102 23.66 -28.72 7.78
CA VAL A 102 23.54 -27.64 8.79
C VAL A 102 24.17 -26.31 8.34
N GLN A 103 25.06 -26.26 7.34
CA GLN A 103 25.78 -25.02 6.99
C GLN A 103 25.11 -24.12 5.93
N ASN A 104 24.27 -24.64 5.03
CA ASN A 104 23.74 -23.87 3.89
C ASN A 104 22.65 -22.83 4.25
N THR A 105 22.07 -22.88 5.45
CA THR A 105 21.11 -21.86 5.92
C THR A 105 21.80 -20.51 6.16
N SER A 106 23.09 -20.51 6.48
CA SER A 106 23.90 -19.30 6.75
C SER A 106 24.15 -18.47 5.49
N GLN A 107 24.24 -19.12 4.31
CA GLN A 107 24.57 -18.45 3.06
C GLN A 107 23.34 -17.78 2.41
N ALA A 108 22.14 -18.28 2.67
CA ALA A 108 20.87 -17.63 2.29
C ALA A 108 20.67 -16.31 3.06
N PHE A 109 21.09 -16.24 4.33
CA PHE A 109 21.07 -15.00 5.12
C PHE A 109 22.08 -13.95 4.62
N LYS A 110 23.19 -14.37 3.98
CA LYS A 110 24.20 -13.46 3.42
C LYS A 110 23.77 -12.76 2.12
N ARG A 111 22.68 -13.18 1.47
CA ARG A 111 22.13 -12.55 0.25
C ARG A 111 20.98 -11.58 0.51
N ILE A 112 20.66 -11.32 1.77
CA ILE A 112 19.76 -10.22 2.13
C ILE A 112 20.55 -8.92 1.87
N PRO A 113 20.02 -7.97 1.08
CA PRO A 113 20.70 -6.69 0.89
C PRO A 113 20.98 -6.05 2.25
N SER A 114 22.20 -5.56 2.45
CA SER A 114 22.57 -4.94 3.71
C SER A 114 21.69 -3.71 3.96
N ILE A 115 21.44 -3.35 5.21
CA ILE A 115 20.79 -2.07 5.56
C ILE A 115 21.55 -0.91 4.91
N GLY A 116 22.88 -1.03 4.75
CA GLY A 116 23.70 -0.07 4.01
C GLY A 116 23.33 0.02 2.52
N ASP A 117 23.03 -1.09 1.86
CA ASP A 117 22.63 -1.13 0.45
C ASP A 117 21.23 -0.54 0.26
N LEU A 118 20.33 -0.78 1.21
CA LEU A 118 18.99 -0.17 1.27
C LEU A 118 19.09 1.35 1.46
N ILE A 119 19.95 1.83 2.36
CA ILE A 119 20.19 3.26 2.58
C ILE A 119 20.85 3.90 1.34
N CYS A 120 21.78 3.18 0.69
CA CYS A 120 22.41 3.64 -0.55
C CYS A 120 21.38 3.76 -1.68
N LEU A 121 20.49 2.77 -1.82
CA LEU A 121 19.38 2.78 -2.77
C LEU A 121 18.39 3.91 -2.44
N MET A 122 18.09 4.15 -1.16
CA MET A 122 17.26 5.28 -0.72
C MET A 122 17.85 6.65 -1.08
N ARG A 123 19.18 6.74 -1.13
CA ARG A 123 19.91 7.98 -1.42
C ARG A 123 20.36 8.09 -2.88
N SER A 124 20.06 7.09 -3.70
CA SER A 124 20.46 7.02 -5.11
C SER A 124 19.79 8.10 -5.96
N SER A 125 18.53 8.42 -5.67
CA SER A 125 17.79 9.49 -6.33
C SER A 125 16.98 10.31 -5.34
N VAL A 126 16.89 11.62 -5.62
CA VAL A 126 16.07 12.54 -4.82
C VAL A 126 14.60 12.12 -4.83
N THR A 127 14.12 11.63 -5.98
CA THR A 127 12.74 11.18 -6.16
C THR A 127 12.41 9.94 -5.33
N PHE A 128 13.31 8.96 -5.28
CA PHE A 128 13.12 7.75 -4.47
C PHE A 128 13.19 8.08 -2.96
N SER A 129 14.10 8.97 -2.56
CA SER A 129 14.18 9.49 -1.19
C SER A 129 12.87 10.17 -0.78
N GLN A 130 12.33 11.07 -1.61
CA GLN A 130 11.04 11.72 -1.38
C GLN A 130 9.90 10.71 -1.29
N ALA A 131 9.80 9.77 -2.22
CA ALA A 131 8.79 8.71 -2.20
C ALA A 131 8.87 7.86 -0.91
N THR A 132 10.08 7.65 -0.40
CA THR A 132 10.28 6.94 0.86
C THR A 132 9.77 7.72 2.06
N VAL A 133 10.03 9.03 2.11
CA VAL A 133 9.50 9.92 3.16
C VAL A 133 7.96 9.99 3.07
N VAL A 134 7.41 10.11 1.86
CA VAL A 134 5.95 10.05 1.63
C VAL A 134 5.39 8.73 2.17
N SER A 135 6.02 7.59 1.85
CA SER A 135 5.60 6.27 2.34
C SER A 135 5.59 6.21 3.86
N LEU A 136 6.67 6.69 4.50
CA LEU A 136 6.81 6.68 5.96
C LEU A 136 5.69 7.46 6.64
N PHE A 137 5.48 8.71 6.26
CA PHE A 137 4.48 9.58 6.90
C PHE A 137 3.05 9.17 6.55
N ASN A 138 2.78 8.74 5.32
CA ASN A 138 1.47 8.23 4.95
C ASN A 138 1.14 6.94 5.72
N SER A 139 2.09 6.01 5.81
CA SER A 139 1.87 4.77 6.57
C SER A 139 1.75 5.03 8.07
N LEU A 140 2.51 5.99 8.60
CA LEU A 140 2.37 6.44 9.99
C LEU A 140 0.96 6.98 10.24
N ALA A 141 0.42 7.79 9.33
CA ALA A 141 -0.94 8.30 9.43
C ALA A 141 -1.96 7.16 9.32
N ASP A 142 -1.89 6.34 8.27
CA ASP A 142 -2.82 5.22 8.00
C ASP A 142 -2.96 4.26 9.18
N GLY A 143 -1.85 3.90 9.83
CA GLY A 143 -1.86 3.03 11.01
C GLY A 143 -2.62 3.62 12.21
N GLY A 144 -2.78 4.94 12.26
CA GLY A 144 -3.38 5.66 13.38
C GLY A 144 -4.85 5.98 13.18
N ILE A 145 -5.31 6.07 11.92
CA ILE A 145 -6.66 6.54 11.57
C ILE A 145 -7.73 5.66 12.19
N LEU A 146 -7.68 4.34 11.96
CA LEU A 146 -8.82 3.46 12.24
C LEU A 146 -9.18 3.46 13.73
N ALA A 147 -8.22 3.19 14.59
CA ALA A 147 -8.45 3.15 16.03
C ALA A 147 -8.84 4.54 16.56
N THR A 148 -8.07 5.57 16.21
CA THR A 148 -8.29 6.94 16.69
C THR A 148 -9.67 7.47 16.30
N LEU A 149 -10.08 7.28 15.05
CA LEU A 149 -11.38 7.71 14.55
C LEU A 149 -12.52 6.97 15.27
N LEU A 150 -12.42 5.64 15.42
CA LEU A 150 -13.46 4.85 16.10
C LEU A 150 -13.64 5.28 17.56
N TYR A 151 -12.54 5.46 18.30
CA TYR A 151 -12.59 5.92 19.70
C TYR A 151 -13.15 7.34 19.81
N PHE A 152 -12.71 8.25 18.94
CA PHE A 152 -13.22 9.62 18.90
C PHE A 152 -14.72 9.66 18.61
N LEU A 153 -15.21 8.96 17.59
CA LEU A 153 -16.63 8.90 17.25
C LEU A 153 -17.46 8.25 18.36
N LYS A 154 -16.90 7.25 19.06
CA LYS A 154 -17.54 6.65 20.23
C LYS A 154 -17.66 7.64 21.39
N ALA A 155 -16.59 8.36 21.70
CA ALA A 155 -16.57 9.28 22.82
C ALA A 155 -17.41 10.54 22.56
N ARG A 156 -17.34 11.09 21.35
CA ARG A 156 -17.99 12.36 20.98
C ARG A 156 -19.47 12.21 20.63
N PHE A 157 -19.83 11.13 19.94
CA PHE A 157 -21.17 10.96 19.34
C PHE A 157 -21.86 9.66 19.78
N HIS A 158 -21.24 8.89 20.68
CA HIS A 158 -21.79 7.62 21.18
C HIS A 158 -22.10 6.61 20.08
N PHE A 159 -21.33 6.61 18.98
CA PHE A 159 -21.55 5.71 17.85
C PHE A 159 -21.80 4.27 18.30
N ASN A 160 -22.87 3.67 17.77
CA ASN A 160 -23.20 2.28 18.01
C ASN A 160 -22.60 1.37 16.93
N LYS A 161 -22.72 0.05 17.11
CA LYS A 161 -22.18 -0.95 16.19
C LYS A 161 -22.71 -0.77 14.75
N ASN A 162 -23.98 -0.40 14.58
CA ASN A 162 -24.57 -0.21 13.26
C ASN A 162 -23.98 1.00 12.56
N GLN A 163 -23.84 2.14 13.25
CA GLN A 163 -23.25 3.35 12.68
C GLN A 163 -21.80 3.14 12.24
N PHE A 164 -21.01 2.39 13.02
CA PHE A 164 -19.67 1.99 12.62
C PHE A 164 -19.67 1.06 11.39
N ALA A 165 -20.58 0.09 11.37
CA ALA A 165 -20.71 -0.81 10.22
C ALA A 165 -21.12 -0.05 8.95
N ASP A 166 -22.05 0.89 9.05
CA ASP A 166 -22.50 1.73 7.94
C ASP A 166 -21.35 2.60 7.41
N LEU A 167 -20.58 3.24 8.31
CA LEU A 167 -19.42 4.05 7.93
C LEU A 167 -18.35 3.21 7.21
N MET A 168 -18.03 2.02 7.74
CA MET A 168 -17.05 1.12 7.13
C MET A 168 -17.53 0.57 5.79
N LEU A 169 -18.82 0.26 5.65
CA LEU A 169 -19.41 -0.19 4.40
C LEU A 169 -19.34 0.91 3.34
N ILE A 170 -19.70 2.14 3.69
CA ILE A 170 -19.61 3.29 2.79
C ILE A 170 -18.17 3.50 2.33
N LEU A 171 -17.19 3.48 3.25
CA LEU A 171 -15.77 3.63 2.92
C LEU A 171 -15.28 2.52 1.99
N GLY A 172 -15.65 1.27 2.27
CA GLY A 172 -15.23 0.13 1.47
C GLY A 172 -15.83 0.14 0.06
N VAL A 173 -17.14 0.40 -0.08
CA VAL A 173 -17.80 0.50 -1.38
C VAL A 173 -17.25 1.68 -2.19
N ALA A 174 -17.09 2.85 -1.56
CA ALA A 174 -16.52 4.03 -2.20
C ALA A 174 -15.07 3.78 -2.65
N GLY A 175 -14.25 3.15 -1.79
CA GLY A 175 -12.88 2.77 -2.12
C GLY A 175 -12.80 1.76 -3.27
N THR A 176 -13.68 0.76 -3.28
CA THR A 176 -13.78 -0.24 -4.35
C THR A 176 -14.10 0.42 -5.69
N ILE A 177 -15.14 1.26 -5.74
CA ILE A 177 -15.53 1.98 -6.96
C ILE A 177 -14.38 2.90 -7.40
N SER A 178 -13.77 3.61 -6.46
CA SER A 178 -12.65 4.50 -6.73
C SER A 178 -11.48 3.77 -7.38
N GLN A 179 -11.04 2.66 -6.81
CA GLN A 179 -9.87 1.91 -7.29
C GLN A 179 -10.15 1.12 -8.57
N LEU A 180 -11.35 0.57 -8.76
CA LEU A 180 -11.69 -0.22 -9.95
C LEU A 180 -12.10 0.63 -11.15
N LEU A 181 -12.78 1.76 -10.93
CA LEU A 181 -13.32 2.60 -12.01
C LEU A 181 -12.51 3.88 -12.19
N PHE A 182 -12.32 4.66 -11.13
CA PHE A 182 -11.74 5.99 -11.24
C PHE A 182 -10.21 5.96 -11.41
N MET A 183 -9.51 5.08 -10.70
CA MET A 183 -8.05 4.98 -10.80
C MET A 183 -7.57 4.67 -12.24
N PRO A 184 -8.14 3.68 -12.97
CA PRO A 184 -7.74 3.42 -14.35
C PRO A 184 -8.01 4.55 -15.34
N ILE A 185 -9.03 5.37 -15.07
CA ILE A 185 -9.43 6.49 -15.92
C ILE A 185 -8.55 7.72 -15.62
N LEU A 186 -8.34 8.03 -14.34
CA LEU A 186 -7.66 9.25 -13.90
C LEU A 186 -6.14 9.15 -13.98
N ALA A 187 -5.55 7.99 -13.66
CA ALA A 187 -4.10 7.80 -13.67
C ALA A 187 -3.42 8.16 -15.01
N PRO A 188 -3.90 7.70 -16.19
CA PRO A 188 -3.27 8.04 -17.46
C PRO A 188 -3.52 9.50 -17.92
N VAL A 189 -4.53 10.17 -17.37
CA VAL A 189 -4.91 11.55 -17.75
C VAL A 189 -4.22 12.59 -16.89
N ILE A 190 -4.24 12.40 -15.56
CA ILE A 190 -3.75 13.36 -14.57
C ILE A 190 -2.26 13.13 -14.29
N GLY A 191 -1.78 11.89 -14.42
CA GLY A 191 -0.45 11.49 -14.02
C GLY A 191 -0.38 11.13 -12.54
N GLU A 192 0.55 10.23 -12.21
CA GLU A 192 0.61 9.55 -10.91
C GLU A 192 1.09 10.47 -9.78
N GLN A 193 1.97 11.42 -10.08
CA GLN A 193 2.53 12.36 -9.10
C GLN A 193 1.49 13.39 -8.65
N LYS A 194 0.69 13.89 -9.60
CA LYS A 194 -0.47 14.73 -9.30
C LYS A 194 -1.55 13.94 -8.56
N LEU A 195 -1.82 12.70 -8.97
CA LEU A 195 -2.81 11.85 -8.31
C LEU A 195 -2.41 11.50 -6.87
N LEU A 196 -1.13 11.21 -6.62
CA LEU A 196 -0.55 11.07 -5.29
C LEU A 196 -0.79 12.33 -4.44
N SER A 197 -0.44 13.50 -4.99
CA SER A 197 -0.59 14.79 -4.30
C SER A 197 -2.05 15.11 -3.99
N ILE A 198 -2.97 14.87 -4.93
CA ILE A 198 -4.42 15.05 -4.73
C ILE A 198 -4.92 14.12 -3.63
N GLY A 199 -4.55 12.83 -3.66
CA GLY A 199 -4.97 11.87 -2.65
C GLY A 199 -4.51 12.26 -1.24
N LEU A 200 -3.26 12.71 -1.10
CA LEU A 200 -2.71 13.16 0.18
C LEU A 200 -3.35 14.47 0.67
N LEU A 201 -3.62 15.43 -0.23
CA LEU A 201 -4.32 16.66 0.12
C LEU A 201 -5.75 16.39 0.61
N MET A 202 -6.48 15.54 -0.11
CA MET A 202 -7.82 15.12 0.28
C MET A 202 -7.79 14.33 1.60
N GLY A 203 -6.76 13.52 1.84
CA GLY A 203 -6.55 12.84 3.13
C GLY A 203 -6.31 13.80 4.29
N CYS A 204 -5.46 14.79 4.10
CA CYS A 204 -5.21 15.85 5.08
C CYS A 204 -6.51 16.61 5.41
N THR A 205 -7.25 17.01 4.37
CA THR A 205 -8.56 17.67 4.50
C THR A 205 -9.54 16.78 5.26
N ASN A 206 -9.64 15.50 4.89
CA ASN A 206 -10.49 14.52 5.56
C ASN A 206 -10.20 14.45 7.06
N MET A 207 -8.92 14.40 7.46
CA MET A 207 -8.53 14.32 8.86
C MET A 207 -8.85 15.61 9.63
N PHE A 208 -8.62 16.78 9.04
CA PHE A 208 -8.95 18.05 9.69
C PHE A 208 -10.45 18.23 9.91
N PHE A 209 -11.28 17.90 8.93
CA PHE A 209 -12.74 17.95 9.09
C PHE A 209 -13.24 16.93 10.13
N ASN A 210 -12.71 15.69 10.11
CA ASN A 210 -13.07 14.70 11.12
C ASN A 210 -12.63 15.11 12.54
N SER A 211 -11.46 15.73 12.67
CA SER A 211 -10.96 16.24 13.95
C SER A 211 -11.88 17.31 14.55
N MET A 212 -12.49 18.15 13.71
CA MET A 212 -13.41 19.20 14.11
C MET A 212 -14.88 18.78 14.13
N ALA A 213 -15.19 17.48 13.98
CA ALA A 213 -16.56 17.02 13.77
C ALA A 213 -17.51 17.59 14.84
N TRP A 214 -18.42 18.47 14.40
CA TRP A 214 -19.41 19.14 15.26
C TRP A 214 -20.74 18.40 15.27
N SER A 215 -20.96 17.49 14.31
CA SER A 215 -22.19 16.73 14.17
C SER A 215 -21.93 15.32 13.65
N VAL A 216 -22.88 14.42 13.92
CA VAL A 216 -22.85 13.00 13.58
C VAL A 216 -22.74 12.77 12.07
N TRP A 217 -23.24 13.67 11.23
CA TRP A 217 -23.19 13.54 9.77
C TRP A 217 -21.83 13.90 9.17
N VAL A 218 -20.98 14.66 9.88
CA VAL A 218 -19.70 15.17 9.35
C VAL A 218 -18.77 14.02 8.92
N PRO A 219 -18.53 12.98 9.74
CA PRO A 219 -17.73 11.82 9.32
C PRO A 219 -18.26 11.12 8.08
N TYR A 220 -19.59 11.06 7.91
CA TYR A 220 -20.22 10.48 6.72
C TYR A 220 -20.03 11.37 5.48
N ALA A 221 -20.10 12.69 5.62
CA ALA A 221 -19.81 13.60 4.50
C ALA A 221 -18.33 13.55 4.11
N CYS A 222 -17.44 13.43 5.10
CA CYS A 222 -16.00 13.35 4.88
C CYS A 222 -15.55 12.09 4.11
N THR A 223 -16.39 11.05 4.01
CA THR A 223 -16.08 9.87 3.19
C THR A 223 -15.89 10.22 1.71
N VAL A 224 -16.46 11.34 1.23
CA VAL A 224 -16.23 11.82 -0.14
C VAL A 224 -14.75 12.09 -0.40
N PHE A 225 -14.01 12.58 0.59
CA PHE A 225 -12.57 12.80 0.47
C PHE A 225 -11.79 11.48 0.46
N SER A 226 -12.30 10.46 1.16
CA SER A 226 -11.69 9.13 1.21
C SER A 226 -11.70 8.42 -0.15
N ILE A 227 -12.55 8.84 -1.09
CA ILE A 227 -12.53 8.38 -2.49
C ILE A 227 -11.18 8.69 -3.14
N PHE A 228 -10.53 9.79 -2.78
CA PHE A 228 -9.25 10.18 -3.37
C PHE A 228 -8.04 9.62 -2.62
N THR A 229 -8.18 9.38 -1.31
CA THR A 229 -7.07 8.86 -0.48
C THR A 229 -6.62 7.48 -0.90
N VAL A 230 -7.54 6.66 -1.43
CA VAL A 230 -7.25 5.30 -1.89
C VAL A 230 -6.33 5.24 -3.13
N PHE A 231 -6.06 6.38 -3.78
CA PHE A 231 -5.10 6.48 -4.89
C PHE A 231 -3.66 6.63 -4.45
N VAL A 232 -3.40 7.01 -3.19
CA VAL A 232 -2.06 7.30 -2.67
C VAL A 232 -1.15 6.09 -2.81
N GLN A 233 -1.59 4.92 -2.33
CA GLN A 233 -0.80 3.70 -2.36
C GLN A 233 -0.45 3.24 -3.78
N PRO A 234 -1.41 3.05 -4.72
CA PRO A 234 -1.10 2.71 -6.10
C PRO A 234 -0.18 3.71 -6.80
N SER A 235 -0.40 5.01 -6.59
CA SER A 235 0.40 6.07 -7.22
C SER A 235 1.83 6.06 -6.70
N LEU A 236 2.02 5.94 -5.39
CA LEU A 236 3.33 5.85 -4.76
C LEU A 236 4.11 4.62 -5.24
N ARG A 237 3.45 3.46 -5.29
CA ARG A 237 4.03 2.21 -5.78
C ARG A 237 4.46 2.31 -7.25
N SER A 238 3.64 2.97 -8.07
CA SER A 238 3.97 3.20 -9.48
C SER A 238 5.15 4.16 -9.66
N ILE A 239 5.17 5.28 -8.93
CA ILE A 239 6.29 6.23 -8.94
C ILE A 239 7.59 5.51 -8.59
N VAL A 240 7.59 4.73 -7.51
CA VAL A 240 8.77 3.95 -7.09
C VAL A 240 9.21 2.96 -8.16
N SER A 241 8.27 2.27 -8.81
CA SER A 241 8.58 1.30 -9.88
C SER A 241 9.27 1.92 -11.10
N LYS A 242 9.07 3.22 -11.35
CA LYS A 242 9.68 3.96 -12.48
C LYS A 242 11.06 4.54 -12.14
N GLN A 243 11.44 4.56 -10.87
CA GLN A 243 12.74 5.09 -10.43
C GLN A 243 13.84 4.02 -10.37
N VAL A 244 13.50 2.76 -10.63
CA VAL A 244 14.40 1.61 -10.49
C VAL A 244 14.30 0.70 -11.71
N GLY A 245 15.41 0.03 -12.06
CA GLY A 245 15.43 -0.91 -13.18
C GLY A 245 14.63 -2.19 -12.88
N PRO A 246 14.27 -2.99 -13.91
CA PRO A 246 13.52 -4.25 -13.76
C PRO A 246 14.13 -5.20 -12.72
N ASN A 247 15.46 -5.34 -12.72
CA ASN A 247 16.17 -6.23 -11.79
C ASN A 247 16.18 -5.75 -10.33
N GLU A 248 15.72 -4.52 -10.06
CA GLU A 248 15.74 -3.89 -8.74
C GLU A 248 14.34 -3.62 -8.18
N GLN A 249 13.27 -3.90 -8.94
CA GLN A 249 11.89 -3.63 -8.55
C GLN A 249 11.51 -4.34 -7.24
N GLY A 250 11.85 -5.63 -7.11
CA GLY A 250 11.58 -6.40 -5.89
C GLY A 250 12.27 -5.81 -4.66
N LYS A 251 13.52 -5.32 -4.80
CA LYS A 251 14.27 -4.67 -3.70
C LYS A 251 13.64 -3.33 -3.31
N ALA A 252 13.29 -2.52 -4.30
CA ALA A 252 12.66 -1.22 -4.11
C ALA A 252 11.28 -1.32 -3.46
N GLN A 253 10.42 -2.21 -3.96
CA GLN A 253 9.08 -2.44 -3.40
C GLN A 253 9.16 -3.07 -2.00
N GLY A 254 10.11 -3.97 -1.78
CA GLY A 254 10.42 -4.52 -0.46
C GLY A 254 10.87 -3.46 0.53
N CYS A 255 11.73 -2.52 0.12
CA CYS A 255 12.17 -1.38 0.93
C CYS A 255 10.99 -0.51 1.37
N ILE A 256 10.15 -0.09 0.42
CA ILE A 256 8.95 0.71 0.71
C ILE A 256 8.00 -0.03 1.65
N SER A 257 7.74 -1.32 1.41
CA SER A 257 6.91 -2.16 2.29
C SER A 257 7.49 -2.28 3.70
N GLY A 258 8.81 -2.43 3.84
CA GLY A 258 9.50 -2.48 5.14
C GLY A 258 9.33 -1.19 5.92
N ILE A 259 9.47 -0.05 5.25
CA ILE A 259 9.29 1.29 5.85
C ILE A 259 7.85 1.53 6.27
N SER A 260 6.88 1.15 5.41
CA SER A 260 5.46 1.19 5.77
C SER A 260 5.15 0.31 6.98
N SER A 261 5.74 -0.88 7.05
CA SER A 261 5.54 -1.81 8.17
C SER A 261 6.11 -1.24 9.47
N PHE A 262 7.30 -0.66 9.43
CA PHE A 262 7.89 0.04 10.57
C PHE A 262 6.99 1.20 11.05
N ALA A 263 6.53 2.04 10.12
CA ALA A 263 5.63 3.15 10.44
C ALA A 263 4.31 2.67 11.09
N ASN A 264 3.73 1.58 10.58
CA ASN A 264 2.52 0.98 11.13
C ASN A 264 2.70 0.39 12.53
N ILE A 265 3.91 -0.04 12.90
CA ILE A 265 4.21 -0.46 14.29
C ILE A 265 4.29 0.76 15.22
N ILE A 266 4.95 1.84 14.76
CA ILE A 266 5.13 3.05 15.55
C ILE A 266 3.82 3.85 15.69
N SER A 267 2.97 3.84 14.68
CA SER A 267 1.74 4.61 14.62
C SER A 267 0.82 4.44 15.85
N PRO A 268 0.36 3.22 16.22
CA PRO A 268 -0.49 3.03 17.38
C PRO A 268 0.23 3.34 18.70
N LEU A 269 1.56 3.23 18.77
CA LEU A 269 2.33 3.61 19.96
C LEU A 269 2.32 5.13 20.20
N ILE A 270 2.15 5.93 19.14
CA ILE A 270 2.01 7.39 19.23
C ILE A 270 0.54 7.78 19.41
N PHE A 271 -0.33 7.34 18.50
CA PHE A 271 -1.70 7.86 18.44
C PHE A 271 -2.65 7.25 19.47
N SER A 272 -2.45 6.00 19.90
CA SER A 272 -3.33 5.41 20.92
C SER A 272 -3.24 6.13 22.27
N PRO A 273 -2.05 6.34 22.88
CA PRO A 273 -1.96 7.08 24.14
C PRO A 273 -2.36 8.54 23.98
N LEU A 274 -2.07 9.16 22.82
CA LEU A 274 -2.49 10.53 22.53
C LEU A 274 -4.02 10.64 22.50
N THR A 275 -4.69 9.69 21.85
CA THR A 275 -6.17 9.62 21.82
C THR A 275 -6.72 9.40 23.23
N ALA A 276 -6.14 8.48 24.00
CA ALA A 276 -6.56 8.24 25.37
C ALA A 276 -6.45 9.50 26.25
N LEU A 277 -5.35 10.26 26.13
CA LEU A 277 -5.12 11.50 26.88
C LEU A 277 -6.19 12.56 26.54
N PHE A 278 -6.42 12.83 25.26
CA PHE A 278 -7.35 13.87 24.82
C PHE A 278 -8.83 13.50 24.92
N LEU A 279 -9.15 12.23 25.11
CA LEU A 279 -10.49 11.76 25.46
C LEU A 279 -10.71 11.63 26.98
N SER A 280 -9.65 11.75 27.79
CA SER A 280 -9.75 11.68 29.26
C SER A 280 -10.09 13.04 29.88
N GLU A 281 -10.50 13.03 31.15
CA GLU A 281 -10.72 14.25 31.94
C GLU A 281 -9.43 15.03 32.23
N GLY A 282 -8.25 14.39 32.08
CA GLY A 282 -6.94 14.97 32.32
C GLY A 282 -6.32 15.68 31.10
N ALA A 283 -7.10 15.97 30.07
CA ALA A 283 -6.60 16.61 28.85
C ALA A 283 -6.06 18.03 29.17
N PRO A 284 -4.87 18.39 28.66
CA PRO A 284 -4.26 19.71 28.93
C PRO A 284 -5.08 20.88 28.34
N PHE A 285 -5.89 20.59 27.31
CA PHE A 285 -6.87 21.51 26.75
C PHE A 285 -8.03 20.71 26.15
N HIS A 286 -9.21 21.32 26.07
CA HIS A 286 -10.42 20.65 25.59
C HIS A 286 -10.45 20.58 24.05
N PHE A 287 -9.82 19.54 23.49
CA PHE A 287 -9.92 19.20 22.07
C PHE A 287 -9.89 17.69 21.83
N PRO A 288 -11.05 17.00 21.90
CA PRO A 288 -11.12 15.54 21.76
C PRO A 288 -10.61 14.99 20.42
N GLY A 289 -10.66 15.81 19.36
CA GLY A 289 -10.19 15.45 18.03
C GLY A 289 -8.70 15.68 17.78
N PHE A 290 -7.92 16.08 18.79
CA PHE A 290 -6.52 16.47 18.62
C PHE A 290 -5.64 15.36 18.03
N SER A 291 -5.83 14.11 18.44
CA SER A 291 -5.08 12.98 17.88
C SER A 291 -5.33 12.83 16.36
N ILE A 292 -6.57 13.02 15.90
CA ILE A 292 -6.92 13.03 14.46
C ILE A 292 -6.26 14.22 13.75
N MET A 293 -6.18 15.39 14.40
CA MET A 293 -5.46 16.55 13.87
C MET A 293 -3.98 16.21 13.64
N CYS A 294 -3.32 15.55 14.61
CA CYS A 294 -1.93 15.12 14.47
C CYS A 294 -1.72 14.12 13.32
N ILE A 295 -2.67 13.21 13.10
CA ILE A 295 -2.67 12.31 11.94
C ILE A 295 -2.75 13.13 10.63
N GLY A 296 -3.64 14.13 10.58
CA GLY A 296 -3.73 15.08 9.45
C GLY A 296 -2.43 15.83 9.20
N LEU A 297 -1.74 16.28 10.25
CA LEU A 297 -0.42 16.93 10.15
C LEU A 297 0.65 15.97 9.61
N ALA A 298 0.64 14.69 10.01
CA ALA A 298 1.55 13.68 9.45
C ALA A 298 1.28 13.49 7.94
N MET A 299 0.01 13.41 7.52
CA MET A 299 -0.33 13.39 6.09
C MET A 299 0.05 14.67 5.36
N MET A 300 -0.02 15.83 6.02
CA MET A 300 0.41 17.11 5.44
C MET A 300 1.90 17.12 5.11
N ILE A 301 2.74 16.50 5.96
CA ILE A 301 4.17 16.32 5.66
C ILE A 301 4.34 15.44 4.41
N ALA A 302 3.61 14.33 4.32
CA ALA A 302 3.62 13.48 3.12
C ALA A 302 3.15 14.26 1.87
N PHE A 303 2.11 15.09 1.98
CA PHE A 303 1.64 15.94 0.90
C PHE A 303 2.71 16.94 0.43
N ILE A 304 3.37 17.62 1.36
CA ILE A 304 4.45 18.57 1.04
C ILE A 304 5.62 17.85 0.35
N GLN A 305 5.95 16.63 0.76
CA GLN A 305 6.99 15.86 0.09
C GLN A 305 6.55 15.38 -1.30
N SER A 306 5.28 15.04 -1.47
CA SER A 306 4.69 14.62 -2.75
C SER A 306 4.76 15.72 -3.82
N ILE A 307 4.47 16.98 -3.47
CA ILE A 307 4.57 18.10 -4.43
C ILE A 307 6.01 18.40 -4.86
N MET A 308 7.01 17.96 -4.09
CA MET A 308 8.42 18.13 -4.42
C MET A 308 8.96 17.04 -5.35
N ILE A 309 8.21 15.96 -5.58
CA ILE A 309 8.54 14.90 -6.53
C ILE A 309 8.42 15.47 -7.95
N ARG A 310 9.55 15.77 -8.59
CA ARG A 310 9.58 16.32 -9.95
C ARG A 310 8.91 15.37 -10.96
N GLU A 311 8.03 15.92 -11.78
CA GLU A 311 7.53 15.21 -12.97
C GLU A 311 8.70 14.95 -13.91
N VAL A 312 9.00 13.67 -14.17
CA VAL A 312 9.87 13.31 -15.30
C VAL A 312 8.99 13.53 -16.52
N SER A 313 9.09 14.73 -17.11
CA SER A 313 8.32 15.10 -18.28
C SER A 313 8.66 14.15 -19.42
N SER A 314 7.67 13.39 -19.89
CA SER A 314 7.73 12.50 -21.05
C SER A 314 7.89 13.25 -22.38
N SER A 315 8.51 14.43 -22.38
CA SER A 315 8.74 15.30 -23.54
C SER A 315 10.06 15.03 -24.25
N ASP A 316 11.02 14.33 -23.63
CA ASP A 316 12.34 14.13 -24.25
C ASP A 316 12.38 13.01 -25.30
N HIS A 317 11.33 12.17 -25.39
CA HIS A 317 11.31 11.09 -26.39
C HIS A 317 10.84 11.50 -27.79
N LYS A 318 10.43 12.76 -28.00
CA LYS A 318 10.03 13.26 -29.33
C LYS A 318 11.16 13.90 -30.14
N THR A 319 12.32 14.17 -29.55
CA THR A 319 13.38 14.94 -30.24
C THR A 319 14.48 14.06 -30.84
N GLU A 320 14.68 12.83 -30.37
CA GLU A 320 15.72 11.93 -30.92
C GLU A 320 15.29 11.14 -32.18
N GLY A 321 13.99 11.12 -32.52
CA GLY A 321 13.48 10.39 -33.69
C GLY A 321 13.63 11.12 -35.04
N ASN A 322 14.02 12.40 -35.04
CA ASN A 322 14.03 13.24 -36.25
C ASN A 322 15.43 13.57 -36.78
N HIS A 323 16.51 13.17 -36.11
CA HIS A 323 17.88 13.47 -36.55
C HIS A 323 18.63 12.30 -37.19
N SER A 324 18.01 11.13 -37.31
CA SER A 324 18.61 9.92 -37.91
C SER A 324 18.09 9.57 -39.31
N MET A 325 17.34 10.47 -39.95
CA MET A 325 16.87 10.30 -41.35
C MET A 325 17.49 11.30 -42.35
N GLU A 326 18.36 12.21 -41.90
CA GLU A 326 19.10 13.14 -42.77
C GLU A 326 20.59 13.13 -42.39
N ALA A 327 21.32 12.10 -42.83
CA ALA A 327 22.78 12.13 -43.05
C ALA A 327 23.20 10.94 -43.92
#